data_AF-A0A8H5JNN4-F1
#
_entry.id   AF-A0A8H5JNN4-F1
#
_cell.length_a   1.000
_cell.length_b   1.000
_cell.length_c   1.000
_cell.angle_alpha   90.00
_cell.angle_beta   90.00
_cell.angle_gamma   90.00
#
_symmetry.space_group_name_H-M   'P 1'
#
loop_
_entity.id
_entity.type
_entity.pdbx_description
1 polymer ?
#
loop_
_entity_poly.entity_id
_entity_poly.type
_entity_poly.pdbx_seq_one_letter_code
_entity_poly.pdbx_strand_id
1 'polypeptide(L)'
;MPPFGPEKLPEGVVRHYTSWPFVLYKDGNEHFIRWAFHEFFAKGIASGKLVPTQIERISGGFEAINDALDILGKGVSNSKVVVELEK
;
A
#
# COMPACT_ATOMS: atom_id res chain seq x y z
N MET A 1 -1.34 -4.40 -19.20
CA MET A 1 -0.15 -4.80 -18.40
C MET A 1 0.84 -5.42 -19.37
N PRO A 2 2.09 -4.96 -19.45
CA PRO A 2 3.06 -5.53 -20.39
C PRO A 2 3.33 -7.01 -20.07
N PRO A 3 3.80 -7.82 -21.05
CA PRO A 3 4.10 -9.22 -20.81
C PRO A 3 5.20 -9.35 -19.76
N PHE A 4 4.90 -10.07 -18.67
CA PHE A 4 5.88 -10.39 -17.65
C PHE A 4 6.80 -11.51 -18.16
N GLY A 5 7.95 -11.11 -18.70
CA GLY A 5 9.01 -12.04 -19.08
C GLY A 5 9.63 -12.77 -17.88
N PRO A 6 10.21 -13.96 -18.08
CA PRO A 6 10.36 -14.68 -19.35
C PRO A 6 9.06 -15.37 -19.80
N GLU A 7 8.78 -15.42 -21.10
CA GLU A 7 7.54 -16.06 -21.60
C GLU A 7 7.45 -17.55 -21.21
N LYS A 8 8.59 -18.25 -21.21
CA LYS A 8 8.72 -19.62 -20.73
C LYS A 8 9.12 -19.65 -19.26
N LEU A 9 8.30 -20.31 -18.45
CA LEU A 9 8.61 -20.61 -17.06
C LEU A 9 9.48 -21.87 -16.95
N PRO A 10 10.33 -21.99 -15.91
CA PRO A 10 10.95 -23.26 -15.57
C PRO A 10 9.90 -24.35 -15.33
N GLU A 11 10.28 -25.60 -15.55
CA GLU A 11 9.41 -26.75 -15.31
C GLU A 11 8.91 -26.76 -13.86
N GLY A 12 7.61 -27.02 -13.67
CA GLY A 12 6.96 -27.02 -12.36
C GLY A 12 6.62 -25.63 -11.80
N VAL A 13 6.97 -24.53 -12.46
CA VAL A 13 6.65 -23.17 -12.00
C VAL A 13 5.35 -22.67 -12.62
N VAL A 14 4.41 -22.24 -11.78
CA VAL A 14 3.12 -21.65 -12.19
C VAL A 14 3.03 -20.20 -11.71
N ARG A 15 2.63 -19.29 -12.61
CA ARG A 15 2.36 -17.89 -12.25
C ARG A 15 0.97 -17.73 -11.66
N HIS A 16 0.90 -17.08 -10.51
CA HIS A 16 -0.36 -16.60 -9.94
C HIS A 16 -0.41 -15.08 -9.99
N TYR A 17 -1.34 -14.55 -10.77
CA TYR A 17 -1.61 -13.12 -10.81
C TYR A 17 -2.62 -12.78 -9.72
N THR A 18 -2.20 -11.96 -8.77
CA THR A 18 -3.04 -11.51 -7.66
C THR A 18 -2.47 -10.23 -7.10
N SER A 19 -3.25 -9.52 -6.28
CA SER A 19 -2.74 -8.33 -5.62
C SER A 19 -1.66 -8.75 -4.60
N TRP A 20 -0.59 -7.99 -4.53
CA TRP A 20 0.50 -8.26 -3.60
C TRP A 20 0.03 -8.41 -2.14
N PRO A 21 -0.88 -7.55 -1.61
CA PRO A 21 -1.40 -7.72 -0.26
C PRO A 21 -2.11 -9.06 -0.07
N PHE A 22 -2.87 -9.53 -1.07
CA PHE A 22 -3.65 -10.77 -0.95
C PHE A 22 -2.77 -12.00 -0.72
N VAL A 23 -1.56 -12.03 -1.30
CA VAL A 23 -0.61 -13.15 -1.09
C VAL A 23 -0.10 -13.18 0.34
N LEU A 24 0.10 -12.01 0.95
CA LEU A 24 0.64 -11.90 2.30
C LEU A 24 -0.35 -12.41 3.35
N TYR A 25 -1.65 -12.18 3.13
CA TYR A 25 -2.73 -12.59 4.06
C TYR A 25 -3.17 -14.05 3.94
N LYS A 26 -2.52 -14.88 3.11
CA LYS A 26 -2.83 -16.31 3.06
C LYS A 26 -2.31 -17.03 4.30
N ASP A 27 -3.08 -18.01 4.78
CA ASP A 27 -2.67 -18.87 5.89
C ASP A 27 -1.28 -19.47 5.66
N GLY A 28 -0.39 -19.36 6.66
CA GLY A 28 1.00 -19.81 6.58
C GLY A 28 2.01 -18.76 6.06
N ASN A 29 1.53 -17.59 5.61
CA ASN A 29 2.38 -16.49 5.13
C ASN A 29 2.57 -15.36 6.15
N GLU A 30 2.25 -15.57 7.43
CA GLU A 30 2.29 -14.54 8.48
C GLU A 30 3.69 -13.93 8.63
N HIS A 31 4.72 -14.74 8.42
CA HIS A 31 6.12 -14.28 8.43
C HIS A 31 6.42 -13.27 7.31
N PHE A 32 5.78 -13.38 6.14
CA PHE A 32 5.94 -12.43 5.05
C PHE A 32 5.25 -11.10 5.35
N ILE A 33 4.07 -11.10 6.01
CA ILE A 33 3.45 -9.87 6.52
C ILE A 33 4.40 -9.17 7.47
N ARG A 34 4.92 -9.90 8.47
CA ARG A 34 5.84 -9.35 9.46
C ARG A 34 7.07 -8.75 8.79
N TRP A 35 7.71 -9.50 7.89
CA TRP A 35 8.87 -9.01 7.14
C TRP A 35 8.54 -7.75 6.32
N ALA A 36 7.41 -7.74 5.61
CA ALA A 36 7.02 -6.62 4.77
C ALA A 36 6.89 -5.32 5.56
N PHE A 37 6.13 -5.33 6.65
CA PHE A 37 5.84 -4.11 7.42
C PHE A 37 6.94 -3.73 8.41
N HIS A 38 7.60 -4.71 9.03
CA HIS A 38 8.57 -4.42 10.10
C HIS A 38 10.00 -4.33 9.59
N GLU A 39 10.28 -4.85 8.40
CA GLU A 39 11.62 -4.80 7.83
C GLU A 39 11.66 -4.06 6.51
N PHE A 40 10.94 -4.55 5.49
CA PHE A 40 11.07 -4.02 4.14
C PHE A 40 10.66 -2.54 4.06
N PHE A 41 9.43 -2.23 4.47
CA PHE A 41 8.93 -0.85 4.46
C PHE A 41 9.68 0.02 5.47
N ALA A 42 9.89 -0.47 6.69
CA ALA A 42 10.60 0.27 7.73
C ALA A 42 12.01 0.68 7.29
N LYS A 43 12.82 -0.26 6.78
CA LYS A 43 14.18 0.01 6.27
C LYS A 43 14.14 0.90 5.03
N GLY A 44 13.17 0.69 4.13
CA GLY A 44 13.00 1.49 2.93
C GLY A 44 12.69 2.97 3.24
N ILE A 45 11.80 3.23 4.19
CA ILE A 45 11.46 4.57 4.66
C ILE A 45 12.66 5.20 5.39
N ALA A 46 13.27 4.48 6.33
CA ALA A 46 14.40 5.01 7.10
C ALA A 46 15.62 5.34 6.22
N SER A 47 15.82 4.61 5.12
CA SER A 47 16.89 4.87 4.15
C SER A 47 16.52 5.88 3.06
N GLY A 48 15.29 6.40 3.04
CA GLY A 48 14.80 7.30 2.00
C GLY A 48 14.60 6.66 0.63
N LYS A 49 14.72 5.33 0.51
CA LYS A 49 14.50 4.58 -0.74
C LYS A 49 13.02 4.41 -1.06
N LEU A 50 12.17 4.47 -0.04
CA LEU A 50 10.72 4.52 -0.18
C LEU A 50 10.23 5.85 0.35
N VAL A 51 9.64 6.66 -0.53
CA VAL A 51 9.04 7.95 -0.18
C VAL A 51 7.53 7.76 -0.23
N PRO A 52 6.80 8.12 0.85
CA PRO A 52 5.35 8.07 0.81
C PRO A 52 4.82 9.02 -0.28
N THR A 53 3.72 8.62 -0.91
CA THR A 53 2.95 9.50 -1.80
C THR A 53 2.59 10.80 -1.07
N GLN A 54 2.40 11.90 -1.82
CA GLN A 54 1.98 13.19 -1.27
C GLN A 54 0.79 13.01 -0.32
N ILE A 55 0.90 13.54 0.90
CA ILE A 55 -0.14 13.44 1.92
C ILE A 55 -0.83 14.80 2.04
N GLU A 56 -2.15 14.82 1.87
CA GLU A 56 -3.01 15.95 2.18
C GLU A 56 -3.64 15.73 3.55
N ARG A 57 -3.36 16.63 4.49
CA ARG A 57 -3.79 16.50 5.88
C ARG A 57 -4.99 17.38 6.16
N ILE A 58 -5.98 16.82 6.84
CA ILE A 58 -7.16 17.52 7.33
C ILE A 58 -7.16 17.37 8.85
N SER A 59 -7.12 18.49 9.56
CA SER A 59 -7.22 18.49 11.02
C SER A 59 -8.70 18.45 11.44
N GLY A 60 -9.00 17.69 12.48
CA GLY A 60 -10.34 17.66 13.08
C GLY A 60 -10.62 16.33 13.79
N GLY A 61 -11.83 16.19 14.35
CA GLY A 61 -12.30 14.96 14.96
C GLY A 61 -12.86 13.97 13.94
N PHE A 62 -13.72 13.07 14.41
CA PHE A 62 -14.39 12.08 13.55
C PHE A 62 -15.27 12.73 12.47
N GLU A 63 -15.77 13.94 12.72
CA GLU A 63 -16.53 14.74 11.76
C GLU A 63 -15.74 15.08 10.50
N ALA A 64 -14.42 15.27 10.60
CA ALA A 64 -13.54 15.56 9.47
C ALA A 64 -13.39 14.38 8.49
N ILE A 65 -13.88 13.18 8.86
CA ILE A 65 -13.95 12.03 7.95
C ILE A 65 -14.89 12.33 6.78
N ASN A 66 -16.03 13.01 7.01
CA ASN A 66 -16.95 13.32 5.93
C ASN A 66 -16.30 14.28 4.93
N ASP A 67 -15.58 15.29 5.41
CA ASP A 67 -14.84 16.23 4.56
C ASP A 67 -13.76 15.51 3.73
N ALA A 68 -13.04 14.56 4.36
CA ALA A 68 -12.07 13.72 3.67
C ALA A 68 -12.71 12.86 2.57
N LEU A 69 -13.88 12.28 2.84
CA LEU A 69 -14.63 11.48 1.87
C LEU A 69 -15.17 12.33 0.72
N ASP A 70 -15.62 13.56 0.99
CA ASP A 70 -16.06 14.51 -0.03
C ASP A 70 -14.91 14.93 -0.95
N ILE A 71 -13.70 15.15 -0.42
CA ILE A 71 -12.50 15.41 -1.21
C ILE A 71 -12.18 14.22 -2.12
N LEU A 72 -12.22 13.00 -1.57
CA LEU A 72 -12.02 11.78 -2.37
C LEU A 72 -13.09 11.64 -3.47
N GLY A 73 -14.35 11.94 -3.16
CA GLY A 73 -15.47 11.87 -4.09
C GLY A 73 -15.38 12.87 -5.26
N LYS A 74 -14.77 14.04 -5.02
CA LYS A 74 -14.46 15.03 -6.07
C LYS A 74 -13.28 14.63 -6.94
N GLY A 75 -12.51 13.64 -6.52
CA GLY A 75 -11.31 13.14 -7.19
C GLY A 75 -10.03 13.72 -6.61
N VAL A 76 -9.05 12.84 -6.39
CA VAL A 76 -7.70 13.20 -5.93
C VAL A 76 -6.67 12.71 -6.94
N SER A 77 -5.60 13.47 -7.14
CA SER A 77 -4.54 13.14 -8.08
C SER A 77 -3.25 12.79 -7.34
N ASN A 78 -2.96 11.49 -7.28
CA ASN A 78 -1.72 10.97 -6.69
C ASN A 78 -1.41 11.51 -5.29
N SER A 79 -2.45 11.68 -4.47
CA SER A 79 -2.32 12.09 -3.07
C SER A 79 -3.13 11.18 -2.16
N LYS A 80 -2.67 11.07 -0.91
CA LYS A 80 -3.36 10.37 0.17
C LYS A 80 -3.96 11.42 1.11
N VAL A 81 -5.28 11.42 1.23
CA VAL A 81 -5.97 12.22 2.25
C VAL A 81 -5.86 11.50 3.60
N VAL A 82 -5.43 12.23 4.63
CA VAL A 82 -5.28 11.75 6.01
C VAL A 82 -5.99 12.70 6.95
N VAL A 83 -6.92 12.19 7.75
CA VAL A 83 -7.49 12.92 8.88
C VAL A 83 -6.55 12.78 10.06
N GLU A 84 -6.08 13.91 10.57
CA GLU A 84 -5.23 14.00 11.74
C GLU A 84 -6.09 14.39 12.94
N LEU A 85 -6.41 13.40 13.77
CA LEU A 85 -7.21 13.59 14.96
C LEU A 85 -6.45 14.50 15.93
N GLU A 86 -7.09 15.57 16.38
CA GLU A 86 -6.56 16.42 17.44
C GLU A 86 -6.35 15.56 18.71
N LYS A 87 -5.19 15.73 19.35
CA LYS A 87 -4.80 14.97 20.54
C LYS A 87 -5.53 15.44 21.80
#